data_AF-A0A9D7FPQ7-F1
#
_entry.id   AF-A0A9D7FPQ7-F1
#
_cell.length_a   1.000
_cell.length_b   1.000
_cell.length_c   1.000
_cell.angle_alpha   90.00
_cell.angle_beta   90.00
_cell.angle_gamma   90.00
#
_symmetry.space_group_name_H-M   'P 1'
#
loop_
_entity.id
_entity.type
_entity.pdbx_description
1 polymer ?
#
loop_
_entity_poly.entity_id
_entity_poly.type
_entity_poly.pdbx_seq_one_letter_code
_entity_poly.pdbx_strand_id
1 'polypeptide(L)'
;MRWSSLVYDGDLPPGPDLISKMPCYSYVIVRTKTEIPEDSGYFHASWRQEALPLGLREYLALDAVGKGKFIGWNVTVRRPGSAGYPVDMNEKFFIDGEKQASVELQGIEDSFGFSWGFPPSDNVFPLTGYMKFFKGAAAYRFFLNDSISFSRSLRVTIGFGENEHPMFREVFGKETNPLQLSSTVYWYQKEPHHPLPPLPPVSERKPAPDDNPLWPFEEVLPATSELQSRSVRFLMHCGRPQKEVLYAEPGYSLTEVDGYSYDGWPPPVYHCRANARTLRIALAVPANVSGMLRLFMIDPDHFGGGRNQKVRVDGKEIETLSEFYEGKWIEIPITEKESADGRLEISVENLKTDSNAVVSQVEFIGK
;
A
#
# COMPACT_ATOMS: atom_id res chain seq x y z
N MET A 1 -51.82 -3.23 14.56
CA MET A 1 -50.43 -3.25 15.05
C MET A 1 -50.06 -4.69 15.33
N ARG A 2 -49.03 -5.25 14.67
CA ARG A 2 -48.47 -6.55 15.06
C ARG A 2 -47.35 -6.26 16.06
N TRP A 3 -47.46 -6.84 17.24
CA TRP A 3 -46.46 -6.73 18.31
C TRP A 3 -45.17 -7.43 17.86
N SER A 4 -44.03 -6.77 18.02
CA SER A 4 -42.72 -7.43 17.94
C SER A 4 -42.53 -8.30 19.17
N SER A 5 -42.33 -9.61 18.99
CA SER A 5 -41.95 -10.53 20.06
C SER A 5 -40.43 -10.68 20.07
N LEU A 6 -39.79 -10.36 21.19
CA LEU A 6 -38.39 -10.73 21.43
C LEU A 6 -38.36 -12.24 21.76
N VAL A 7 -37.71 -13.02 20.91
CA VAL A 7 -37.54 -14.47 21.11
C VAL A 7 -36.06 -14.73 21.33
N TYR A 8 -35.74 -15.35 22.48
CA TYR A 8 -34.41 -15.85 22.79
C TYR A 8 -34.47 -17.38 22.75
N ASP A 9 -33.63 -18.00 21.92
CA ASP A 9 -33.61 -19.45 21.66
C ASP A 9 -32.28 -20.08 22.10
N GLY A 10 -31.66 -19.53 23.15
CA GLY A 10 -30.46 -20.12 23.76
C GLY A 10 -30.78 -20.80 25.08
N ASP A 11 -29.79 -21.51 25.62
CA ASP A 11 -29.98 -22.38 26.79
C ASP A 11 -30.01 -21.62 28.14
N LEU A 12 -29.79 -20.30 28.15
CA LEU A 12 -29.63 -19.51 29.39
C LEU A 12 -30.75 -18.48 29.58
N PRO A 13 -31.45 -18.44 30.73
CA PRO A 13 -32.46 -17.44 30.98
C PRO A 13 -31.87 -16.01 31.00
N PRO A 14 -32.67 -14.96 30.71
CA PRO A 14 -32.24 -13.58 30.82
C PRO A 14 -31.65 -13.26 32.21
N GLY A 15 -30.41 -12.77 32.27
CA GLY A 15 -29.72 -12.44 33.53
C GLY A 15 -28.21 -12.24 33.38
N PRO A 16 -27.49 -11.96 34.48
CA PRO A 16 -26.04 -11.67 34.46
C PRO A 16 -25.18 -12.75 33.78
N ASP A 17 -25.56 -14.02 33.91
CA ASP A 17 -24.85 -15.15 33.31
C ASP A 17 -25.00 -15.19 31.79
N LEU A 18 -26.19 -14.85 31.26
CA LEU A 18 -26.41 -14.69 29.83
C LEU A 18 -25.60 -13.50 29.28
N ILE A 19 -25.60 -12.37 30.01
CA ILE A 19 -24.88 -11.15 29.64
C ILE A 19 -23.37 -11.39 29.57
N SER A 20 -22.80 -12.14 30.54
CA SER A 20 -21.37 -12.45 30.56
C SER A 20 -20.92 -13.39 29.42
N LYS A 21 -21.84 -14.21 28.89
CA LYS A 21 -21.58 -15.16 27.80
C LYS A 21 -21.94 -14.62 26.40
N MET A 22 -22.83 -13.64 26.32
CA MET A 22 -23.23 -12.99 25.08
C MET A 22 -22.90 -11.49 25.13
N PRO A 23 -21.63 -11.11 24.91
CA PRO A 23 -21.22 -9.69 24.92
C PRO A 23 -21.80 -8.89 23.73
N CYS A 24 -22.47 -9.55 22.78
CA CYS A 24 -23.05 -8.96 21.60
C CYS A 24 -24.55 -9.30 21.50
N TYR A 25 -25.37 -8.28 21.22
CA TYR A 25 -26.80 -8.43 20.94
C TYR A 25 -27.06 -8.15 19.46
N SER A 26 -28.02 -8.86 18.86
CA SER A 26 -28.52 -8.58 17.50
C SER A 26 -30.04 -8.61 17.48
N TYR A 27 -30.62 -7.84 16.56
CA TYR A 27 -32.05 -7.90 16.25
C TYR A 27 -32.21 -8.45 14.85
N VAL A 28 -32.93 -9.56 14.73
CA VAL A 28 -33.36 -10.10 13.44
C VAL A 28 -34.85 -9.84 13.32
N ILE A 29 -35.21 -8.80 12.57
CA ILE A 29 -36.61 -8.41 12.36
C ILE A 29 -37.04 -8.98 11.01
N VAL A 30 -37.98 -9.93 11.05
CA VAL A 30 -38.54 -10.56 9.85
C VAL A 30 -40.03 -10.27 9.73
N ARG A 31 -40.52 -10.27 8.49
CA ARG A 31 -41.95 -10.25 8.20
C ARG A 31 -42.35 -11.60 7.61
N THR A 32 -43.25 -12.30 8.29
CA THR A 32 -43.83 -13.53 7.75
C THR A 32 -44.78 -13.21 6.59
N LYS A 33 -44.70 -14.01 5.54
CA LYS A 33 -45.66 -14.04 4.43
C LYS A 33 -46.18 -15.47 4.28
N THR A 34 -47.43 -15.59 3.85
CA THR A 34 -48.04 -16.89 3.53
C THR A 34 -47.37 -17.54 2.31
N GLU A 35 -46.90 -16.70 1.38
CA GLU A 35 -46.25 -17.13 0.14
C GLU A 35 -45.17 -16.10 -0.26
N ILE A 36 -44.07 -16.60 -0.84
CA ILE A 36 -43.00 -15.82 -1.44
C ILE A 36 -43.10 -16.02 -2.96
N PRO A 37 -43.16 -14.95 -3.79
CA PRO A 37 -43.22 -15.09 -5.24
C PRO A 37 -42.08 -15.97 -5.78
N GLU A 38 -42.37 -16.87 -6.71
CA GLU A 38 -41.39 -17.79 -7.33
C GLU A 38 -40.24 -17.07 -8.07
N ASP A 39 -40.44 -15.79 -8.40
CA ASP A 39 -39.43 -14.96 -9.04
C ASP A 39 -38.58 -14.13 -8.07
N SER A 40 -38.77 -14.30 -6.76
CA SER A 40 -37.98 -13.64 -5.73
C SER A 40 -36.51 -14.06 -5.80
N GLY A 41 -35.61 -13.07 -5.74
CA GLY A 41 -34.20 -13.30 -5.45
C GLY A 41 -33.96 -13.38 -3.95
N TYR A 42 -32.97 -14.15 -3.54
CA TYR A 42 -32.48 -14.24 -2.17
C TYR A 42 -31.27 -13.32 -2.00
N PHE A 43 -31.15 -12.69 -0.83
CA PHE A 43 -30.03 -11.82 -0.53
C PHE A 43 -28.76 -12.65 -0.33
N HIS A 44 -27.68 -12.22 -0.96
CA HIS A 44 -26.36 -12.80 -0.85
C HIS A 44 -25.35 -11.72 -0.47
N ALA A 45 -24.38 -12.12 0.35
CA ALA A 45 -23.20 -11.33 0.66
C ALA A 45 -21.98 -12.23 0.63
N SER A 46 -20.89 -11.75 0.03
CA SER A 46 -19.62 -12.48 0.00
C SER A 46 -18.49 -11.52 0.30
N TRP A 47 -17.67 -11.89 1.29
CA TRP A 47 -16.47 -11.16 1.66
C TRP A 47 -15.24 -11.85 1.08
N ARG A 48 -14.32 -11.06 0.54
CA ARG A 48 -13.01 -11.50 0.04
C ARG A 48 -11.94 -10.51 0.47
N GLN A 49 -10.73 -11.00 0.62
CA GLN A 49 -9.52 -10.18 0.76
C GLN A 49 -8.39 -10.87 0.05
N GLU A 50 -7.55 -10.07 -0.58
CA GLU A 50 -6.34 -10.55 -1.22
C GLU A 50 -5.31 -9.43 -1.24
N ALA A 51 -4.05 -9.79 -1.06
CA ALA A 51 -2.95 -8.93 -1.44
C ALA A 51 -2.28 -9.49 -2.70
N LEU A 52 -2.18 -8.67 -3.73
CA LEU A 52 -1.77 -9.11 -5.05
C LEU A 52 -0.96 -8.05 -5.79
N PRO A 53 -0.05 -8.46 -6.70
CA PRO A 53 0.52 -7.57 -7.69
C PRO A 53 -0.57 -7.20 -8.72
N LEU A 54 -1.35 -6.17 -8.43
CA LEU A 54 -2.50 -5.75 -9.24
C LEU A 54 -2.13 -5.39 -10.69
N GLY A 55 -0.86 -5.01 -10.93
CA GLY A 55 -0.33 -4.76 -12.27
C GLY A 55 -0.19 -6.01 -13.15
N LEU A 56 -0.16 -7.21 -12.55
CA LEU A 56 -0.08 -8.50 -13.27
C LEU A 56 -1.45 -9.17 -13.41
N ARG A 57 -2.36 -8.95 -12.45
CA ARG A 57 -3.67 -9.60 -12.43
C ARG A 57 -4.67 -8.78 -11.64
N GLU A 58 -5.94 -8.88 -12.03
CA GLU A 58 -7.03 -8.17 -11.38
C GLU A 58 -7.50 -8.88 -10.11
N TYR A 59 -8.00 -8.09 -9.16
CA TYR A 59 -8.67 -8.59 -7.96
C TYR A 59 -10.07 -9.07 -8.32
N LEU A 60 -10.44 -10.28 -7.91
CA LEU A 60 -11.77 -10.85 -8.12
C LEU A 60 -12.70 -10.53 -6.94
N ALA A 61 -13.66 -9.63 -7.15
CA ALA A 61 -14.63 -9.25 -6.13
C ALA A 61 -15.84 -10.21 -6.09
N LEU A 62 -16.33 -10.66 -7.25
CA LEU A 62 -17.46 -11.59 -7.35
C LEU A 62 -17.32 -12.48 -8.59
N ASP A 63 -17.72 -13.75 -8.46
CA ASP A 63 -17.97 -14.67 -9.57
C ASP A 63 -19.25 -15.45 -9.26
N ALA A 64 -20.36 -15.07 -9.89
CA ALA A 64 -21.69 -15.59 -9.63
C ALA A 64 -22.27 -16.23 -10.90
N VAL A 65 -22.97 -17.36 -10.75
CA VAL A 65 -23.65 -18.06 -11.84
C VAL A 65 -25.12 -18.23 -11.50
N GLY A 66 -25.99 -17.73 -12.38
CA GLY A 66 -27.45 -17.76 -12.33
C GLY A 66 -28.06 -16.39 -12.67
N LYS A 67 -29.32 -16.17 -12.29
CA LYS A 67 -30.06 -14.93 -12.57
C LYS A 67 -30.18 -14.07 -11.33
N GLY A 68 -29.74 -12.82 -11.40
CA GLY A 68 -29.69 -11.94 -10.24
C GLY A 68 -29.48 -10.45 -10.57
N LYS A 69 -29.23 -9.69 -9.50
CA LYS A 69 -28.96 -8.25 -9.53
C LYS A 69 -27.92 -7.89 -8.48
N PHE A 70 -26.81 -7.30 -8.91
CA PHE A 70 -25.83 -6.66 -8.04
C PHE A 70 -26.41 -5.36 -7.50
N ILE A 71 -26.32 -5.15 -6.19
CA ILE A 71 -26.95 -4.00 -5.51
C ILE A 71 -25.98 -3.16 -4.69
N GLY A 72 -24.71 -3.54 -4.60
CA GLY A 72 -23.76 -2.77 -3.82
C GLY A 72 -22.56 -3.55 -3.37
N TRP A 73 -21.66 -2.81 -2.75
CA TRP A 73 -20.46 -3.34 -2.17
C TRP A 73 -19.79 -2.32 -1.25
N ASN A 74 -18.84 -2.83 -0.47
CA ASN A 74 -17.76 -2.02 0.10
C ASN A 74 -16.43 -2.59 -0.32
N VAL A 75 -15.44 -1.72 -0.51
CA VAL A 75 -14.07 -2.05 -0.89
C VAL A 75 -13.13 -1.34 0.08
N THR A 76 -12.08 -2.04 0.51
CA THR A 76 -10.93 -1.42 1.14
C THR A 76 -9.72 -1.52 0.21
N VAL A 77 -8.96 -0.44 0.11
CA VAL A 77 -7.71 -0.34 -0.66
C VAL A 77 -6.60 0.01 0.31
N ARG A 78 -5.54 -0.80 0.33
CA ARG A 78 -4.35 -0.53 1.15
C ARG A 78 -3.08 -0.89 0.40
N ARG A 79 -2.06 -0.06 0.58
CA ARG A 79 -0.67 -0.40 0.27
C ARG A 79 0.05 -0.65 1.60
N PRO A 80 0.51 -1.88 1.90
CA PRO A 80 1.15 -2.18 3.18
C PRO A 80 2.28 -1.19 3.52
N GLY A 81 2.34 -0.75 4.77
CA GLY A 81 3.31 0.24 5.26
C GLY A 81 3.21 1.67 4.72
N SER A 82 2.49 1.91 3.61
CA SER A 82 2.47 3.20 2.91
C SER A 82 1.14 3.92 3.06
N ALA A 83 1.20 5.25 3.20
CA ALA A 83 0.00 6.11 3.19
C ALA A 83 -0.48 6.43 1.76
N GLY A 84 0.34 6.16 0.73
CA GLY A 84 -0.02 6.36 -0.66
C GLY A 84 -0.49 5.06 -1.31
N TYR A 85 -1.59 5.12 -2.05
CA TYR A 85 -2.17 4.01 -2.80
C TYR A 85 -2.78 4.56 -4.09
N PRO A 86 -2.84 3.77 -5.18
CA PRO A 86 -3.47 4.21 -6.41
C PRO A 86 -4.98 4.30 -6.23
N VAL A 87 -5.60 5.18 -7.01
CA VAL A 87 -7.05 5.31 -7.07
C VAL A 87 -7.57 5.01 -8.49
N ASP A 88 -6.72 5.03 -9.50
CA ASP A 88 -7.01 4.76 -10.92
C ASP A 88 -7.29 3.28 -11.26
N MET A 89 -7.83 2.51 -10.32
CA MET A 89 -8.22 1.11 -10.54
C MET A 89 -9.67 1.05 -10.98
N ASN A 90 -9.91 0.51 -12.17
CA ASN A 90 -11.24 0.38 -12.74
C ASN A 90 -11.97 -0.83 -12.20
N GLU A 91 -13.29 -0.68 -12.01
CA GLU A 91 -14.15 -1.78 -11.60
C GLU A 91 -14.99 -2.27 -12.77
N LYS A 92 -14.80 -3.54 -13.09
CA LYS A 92 -15.19 -4.14 -14.37
C LYS A 92 -16.24 -5.20 -14.11
N PHE A 93 -17.41 -5.04 -14.71
CA PHE A 93 -18.51 -5.99 -14.61
C PHE A 93 -18.66 -6.71 -15.94
N PHE A 94 -18.45 -8.03 -15.89
CA PHE A 94 -18.61 -8.94 -17.00
C PHE A 94 -19.94 -9.69 -16.84
N ILE A 95 -20.94 -9.22 -17.58
CA ILE A 95 -22.32 -9.72 -17.55
C ILE A 95 -22.48 -10.88 -18.52
N ASP A 96 -23.07 -11.98 -18.03
CA ASP A 96 -23.50 -13.14 -18.80
C ASP A 96 -22.41 -13.76 -19.69
N GLY A 97 -21.16 -13.77 -19.22
CA GLY A 97 -20.03 -14.43 -19.86
C GLY A 97 -19.34 -13.62 -20.96
N GLU A 98 -19.55 -12.31 -20.99
CA GLU A 98 -18.81 -11.42 -21.89
C GLU A 98 -17.30 -11.43 -21.62
N LYS A 99 -16.52 -11.19 -22.69
CA LYS A 99 -15.05 -11.15 -22.63
C LYS A 99 -14.49 -9.77 -22.30
N GLN A 100 -15.25 -8.72 -22.61
CA GLN A 100 -14.96 -7.34 -22.30
C GLN A 100 -16.09 -6.84 -21.42
N ALA A 101 -15.75 -6.12 -20.35
CA ALA A 101 -16.76 -5.60 -19.43
C ALA A 101 -17.65 -4.59 -20.15
N SER A 102 -18.97 -4.77 -20.05
CA SER A 102 -19.96 -3.83 -20.57
C SER A 102 -20.17 -2.64 -19.63
N VAL A 103 -19.85 -2.81 -18.35
CA VAL A 103 -19.80 -1.73 -17.36
C VAL A 103 -18.40 -1.67 -16.78
N GLU A 104 -17.74 -0.55 -16.98
CA GLU A 104 -16.42 -0.25 -16.43
C GLU A 104 -16.46 1.14 -15.79
N LEU A 105 -16.32 1.17 -14.48
CA LEU A 105 -16.20 2.40 -13.70
C LEU A 105 -14.71 2.81 -13.71
N GLN A 106 -14.44 4.08 -14.00
CA GLN A 106 -13.09 4.57 -14.29
C GLN A 106 -12.46 5.14 -13.02
N GLY A 107 -11.75 4.33 -12.25
CA GLY A 107 -11.18 4.73 -10.94
C GLY A 107 -12.03 4.30 -9.75
N ILE A 108 -11.35 3.77 -8.73
CA ILE A 108 -11.95 3.22 -7.52
C ILE A 108 -12.65 4.33 -6.74
N GLU A 109 -12.07 5.52 -6.67
CA GLU A 109 -12.66 6.66 -5.98
C GLU A 109 -13.87 7.21 -6.73
N ASP A 110 -13.78 7.25 -8.06
CA ASP A 110 -14.84 7.74 -8.95
C ASP A 110 -16.08 6.86 -8.83
N SER A 111 -15.88 5.55 -8.71
CA SER A 111 -16.95 4.58 -8.50
C SER A 111 -17.74 4.84 -7.21
N PHE A 112 -17.10 5.39 -6.18
CA PHE A 112 -17.72 5.79 -4.91
C PHE A 112 -18.18 7.26 -4.90
N GLY A 113 -18.12 7.97 -6.03
CA GLY A 113 -18.62 9.32 -6.20
C GLY A 113 -17.64 10.42 -5.81
N PHE A 114 -16.34 10.11 -5.79
CA PHE A 114 -15.26 11.08 -5.59
C PHE A 114 -14.56 11.40 -6.93
N SER A 115 -13.47 12.16 -6.88
CA SER A 115 -12.62 12.44 -8.03
C SER A 115 -11.28 13.01 -7.53
N TRP A 116 -10.19 12.71 -8.24
CA TRP A 116 -8.83 13.10 -7.86
C TRP A 116 -8.40 12.55 -6.50
N GLY A 117 -8.81 11.32 -6.22
CA GLY A 117 -8.59 10.64 -4.94
C GLY A 117 -9.67 10.87 -3.89
N PHE A 118 -9.51 10.20 -2.74
CA PHE A 118 -10.42 10.35 -1.62
C PHE A 118 -10.16 11.65 -0.84
N PRO A 119 -11.20 12.29 -0.28
CA PRO A 119 -11.07 13.53 0.47
C PRO A 119 -10.27 13.32 1.79
N PRO A 120 -9.67 14.38 2.36
CA PRO A 120 -8.93 14.30 3.62
C PRO A 120 -9.76 13.86 4.83
N SER A 121 -11.08 14.06 4.77
CA SER A 121 -12.03 13.73 5.82
C SER A 121 -13.01 12.64 5.36
N ASP A 122 -13.48 11.85 6.31
CA ASP A 122 -14.54 10.86 6.08
C ASP A 122 -15.82 11.52 5.56
N ASN A 123 -16.57 10.79 4.74
CA ASN A 123 -17.83 11.22 4.13
C ASN A 123 -18.83 10.05 4.15
N VAL A 124 -20.04 10.31 4.63
CA VAL A 124 -21.08 9.28 4.77
C VAL A 124 -22.37 9.81 4.16
N PHE A 125 -22.76 9.25 3.00
CA PHE A 125 -24.07 9.47 2.39
C PHE A 125 -24.88 8.17 2.41
N PRO A 126 -26.22 8.22 2.29
CA PRO A 126 -27.04 7.02 2.41
C PRO A 126 -26.65 5.87 1.46
N LEU A 127 -26.19 6.19 0.25
CA LEU A 127 -25.88 5.20 -0.79
C LEU A 127 -24.41 5.14 -1.18
N THR A 128 -23.59 6.07 -0.72
CA THR A 128 -22.15 6.05 -0.99
C THR A 128 -21.38 6.70 0.13
N GLY A 129 -20.13 6.35 0.31
CA GLY A 129 -19.29 6.99 1.30
C GLY A 129 -17.90 6.42 1.35
N TYR A 130 -17.07 7.11 2.11
CA TYR A 130 -15.68 6.78 2.31
C TYR A 130 -15.29 7.11 3.75
N MET A 131 -14.41 6.30 4.30
CA MET A 131 -13.71 6.57 5.53
C MET A 131 -12.25 6.13 5.44
N LYS A 132 -11.38 6.82 6.16
CA LYS A 132 -10.01 6.38 6.32
C LYS A 132 -9.97 5.02 6.99
N PHE A 133 -9.20 4.09 6.43
CA PHE A 133 -9.03 2.75 6.98
C PHE A 133 -7.54 2.42 7.07
N PHE A 134 -6.98 2.52 8.30
CA PHE A 134 -5.53 2.48 8.51
C PHE A 134 -4.83 3.55 7.66
N LYS A 135 -3.67 3.23 7.05
CA LYS A 135 -3.03 4.05 6.01
C LYS A 135 -3.71 3.97 4.61
N GLY A 136 -4.89 3.37 4.50
CA GLY A 136 -5.63 3.23 3.25
C GLY A 136 -7.04 3.80 3.28
N ALA A 137 -7.88 3.27 2.40
CA ALA A 137 -9.26 3.68 2.19
C ALA A 137 -10.25 2.55 2.46
N ALA A 138 -11.43 2.88 2.97
CA ALA A 138 -12.62 2.03 2.91
C ALA A 138 -13.78 2.84 2.34
N ALA A 139 -14.40 2.33 1.29
CA ALA A 139 -15.52 3.00 0.64
C ALA A 139 -16.65 2.02 0.35
N TYR A 140 -17.87 2.54 0.24
CA TYR A 140 -19.06 1.74 -0.06
C TYR A 140 -19.94 2.46 -1.07
N ARG A 141 -20.65 1.68 -1.89
CA ARG A 141 -21.70 2.16 -2.79
C ARG A 141 -22.82 1.13 -2.89
N PHE A 142 -24.07 1.61 -2.87
CA PHE A 142 -25.27 0.81 -3.08
C PHE A 142 -25.99 1.27 -4.36
N PHE A 143 -26.19 0.32 -5.27
CA PHE A 143 -26.82 0.49 -6.58
C PHE A 143 -28.33 0.21 -6.48
N LEU A 144 -29.07 1.02 -5.71
CA LEU A 144 -30.50 0.78 -5.50
C LEU A 144 -31.34 1.06 -6.75
N ASN A 145 -31.09 2.20 -7.40
CA ASN A 145 -31.83 2.64 -8.58
C ASN A 145 -31.14 2.22 -9.89
N ASP A 146 -29.86 1.89 -9.81
CA ASP A 146 -28.92 1.60 -10.90
C ASP A 146 -28.32 0.18 -10.77
N SER A 147 -29.11 -0.76 -10.25
CA SER A 147 -28.67 -2.15 -10.04
C SER A 147 -28.20 -2.80 -11.35
N ILE A 148 -27.11 -3.55 -11.29
CA ILE A 148 -26.56 -4.27 -12.45
C ILE A 148 -27.17 -5.66 -12.50
N SER A 149 -28.02 -5.91 -13.50
CA SER A 149 -28.76 -7.17 -13.65
C SER A 149 -27.98 -8.16 -14.53
N PHE A 150 -28.12 -9.45 -14.24
CA PHE A 150 -27.51 -10.53 -15.01
C PHE A 150 -28.47 -11.74 -15.10
N SER A 151 -28.44 -12.46 -16.22
CA SER A 151 -29.36 -13.58 -16.48
C SER A 151 -28.71 -14.96 -16.32
N ARG A 152 -27.40 -15.05 -16.54
CA ARG A 152 -26.60 -16.28 -16.53
C ARG A 152 -25.41 -16.19 -15.59
N SER A 153 -24.70 -15.07 -15.55
CA SER A 153 -23.53 -14.92 -14.67
C SER A 153 -23.13 -13.46 -14.50
N LEU A 154 -22.42 -13.19 -13.41
CA LEU A 154 -21.77 -11.91 -13.18
C LEU A 154 -20.38 -12.15 -12.61
N ARG A 155 -19.36 -11.65 -13.31
CA ARG A 155 -18.00 -11.56 -12.77
C ARG A 155 -17.65 -10.10 -12.56
N VAL A 156 -17.12 -9.76 -11.39
CA VAL A 156 -16.71 -8.40 -11.03
C VAL A 156 -15.26 -8.41 -10.63
N THR A 157 -14.45 -7.55 -11.27
CA THR A 157 -13.04 -7.41 -10.97
C THR A 157 -12.65 -5.95 -10.72
N ILE A 158 -11.51 -5.75 -10.06
CA ILE A 158 -10.87 -4.45 -9.86
C ILE A 158 -9.45 -4.53 -10.44
N GLY A 159 -9.06 -3.59 -11.28
CA GLY A 159 -7.71 -3.52 -11.84
C GLY A 159 -7.50 -2.36 -12.80
N PHE A 160 -6.27 -2.12 -13.22
CA PHE A 160 -5.96 -0.97 -14.09
C PHE A 160 -6.64 -1.07 -15.46
N GLY A 161 -7.19 0.04 -15.95
CA GLY A 161 -7.80 0.16 -17.28
C GLY A 161 -6.78 -0.10 -18.40
N GLU A 162 -7.23 -0.48 -19.59
CA GLU A 162 -6.34 -0.83 -20.73
C GLU A 162 -5.36 0.31 -21.07
N ASN A 163 -5.86 1.55 -21.04
CA ASN A 163 -5.09 2.76 -21.39
C ASN A 163 -4.46 3.46 -20.18
N GLU A 164 -4.49 2.83 -19.00
CA GLU A 164 -3.89 3.40 -17.79
C GLU A 164 -2.36 3.55 -17.95
N HIS A 165 -1.79 4.59 -17.33
CA HIS A 165 -0.38 4.90 -17.47
C HIS A 165 0.50 3.67 -17.13
N PRO A 166 1.49 3.29 -17.97
CA PRO A 166 2.25 2.04 -17.81
C PRO A 166 2.91 1.86 -16.44
N MET A 167 3.30 2.97 -15.80
CA MET A 167 3.88 2.98 -14.45
C MET A 167 3.03 2.22 -13.42
N PHE A 168 1.69 2.31 -13.49
CA PHE A 168 0.83 1.58 -12.54
C PHE A 168 1.03 0.06 -12.65
N ARG A 169 1.09 -0.47 -13.87
CA ARG A 169 1.35 -1.90 -14.11
C ARG A 169 2.75 -2.30 -13.71
N GLU A 170 3.74 -1.43 -13.94
CA GLU A 170 5.12 -1.69 -13.57
C GLU A 170 5.33 -1.70 -12.05
N VAL A 171 4.84 -0.66 -11.35
CA VAL A 171 5.05 -0.47 -9.91
C VAL A 171 4.22 -1.46 -9.09
N PHE A 172 2.96 -1.68 -9.46
CA PHE A 172 2.05 -2.61 -8.77
C PHE A 172 2.05 -4.01 -9.39
N GLY A 173 2.90 -4.28 -10.37
CA GLY A 173 3.17 -5.62 -10.90
C GLY A 173 4.30 -6.35 -10.17
N LYS A 174 5.04 -5.67 -9.29
CA LYS A 174 6.11 -6.26 -8.49
C LYS A 174 5.52 -7.03 -7.31
N GLU A 175 5.92 -8.28 -7.13
CA GLU A 175 5.53 -9.12 -5.98
C GLU A 175 5.91 -8.50 -4.64
N THR A 176 6.92 -7.63 -4.63
CA THR A 176 7.39 -6.90 -3.45
C THR A 176 6.56 -5.65 -3.14
N ASN A 177 5.58 -5.28 -3.98
CA ASN A 177 4.72 -4.12 -3.79
C ASN A 177 3.23 -4.48 -3.99
N PRO A 178 2.69 -5.47 -3.25
CA PRO A 178 1.31 -5.89 -3.42
C PRO A 178 0.34 -4.80 -2.93
N LEU A 179 -0.82 -4.70 -3.59
CA LEU A 179 -1.97 -3.96 -3.06
C LEU A 179 -2.87 -4.92 -2.32
N GLN A 180 -3.24 -4.58 -1.09
CA GLN A 180 -4.24 -5.33 -0.33
C GLN A 180 -5.61 -4.73 -0.61
N LEU A 181 -6.47 -5.52 -1.27
CA LEU A 181 -7.86 -5.22 -1.51
C LEU A 181 -8.72 -6.15 -0.66
N SER A 182 -9.77 -5.61 -0.05
CA SER A 182 -10.86 -6.43 0.47
C SER A 182 -12.19 -5.90 -0.03
N SER A 183 -13.16 -6.78 -0.19
CA SER A 183 -14.51 -6.37 -0.60
C SER A 183 -15.56 -7.21 0.09
N THR A 184 -16.71 -6.59 0.38
CA THR A 184 -17.96 -7.33 0.57
C THR A 184 -18.90 -6.94 -0.55
N VAL A 185 -19.35 -7.91 -1.33
CA VAL A 185 -20.29 -7.70 -2.42
C VAL A 185 -21.68 -8.12 -1.98
N TYR A 186 -22.70 -7.32 -2.32
CA TYR A 186 -24.10 -7.54 -2.01
C TYR A 186 -24.92 -7.71 -3.29
N TRP A 187 -25.69 -8.78 -3.40
CA TRP A 187 -26.54 -9.03 -4.57
C TRP A 187 -27.79 -9.84 -4.20
N TYR A 188 -28.78 -9.84 -5.09
CA TYR A 188 -29.90 -10.76 -5.04
C TYR A 188 -29.80 -11.77 -6.18
N GLN A 189 -30.11 -13.03 -5.92
CA GLN A 189 -30.06 -14.08 -6.94
C GLN A 189 -31.06 -15.21 -6.66
N LYS A 190 -31.51 -15.90 -7.71
CA LYS A 190 -32.34 -17.12 -7.59
C LYS A 190 -31.53 -18.34 -7.17
N GLU A 191 -32.16 -19.20 -6.37
CA GLU A 191 -31.63 -20.51 -5.99
C GLU A 191 -31.92 -21.60 -7.04
N PRO A 192 -31.07 -22.65 -7.14
CA PRO A 192 -29.78 -22.78 -6.47
C PRO A 192 -28.71 -21.88 -7.10
N HIS A 193 -27.91 -21.21 -6.27
CA HIS A 193 -26.71 -20.51 -6.74
C HIS A 193 -25.46 -21.41 -6.72
N HIS A 194 -24.40 -21.01 -7.43
CA HIS A 194 -23.10 -21.68 -7.33
C HIS A 194 -22.49 -21.48 -5.94
N PRO A 195 -21.92 -22.51 -5.29
CA PRO A 195 -21.32 -22.37 -3.96
C PRO A 195 -20.30 -21.24 -3.92
N LEU A 196 -20.37 -20.42 -2.86
CA LEU A 196 -19.38 -19.37 -2.65
C LEU A 196 -18.04 -19.98 -2.22
N PRO A 197 -16.91 -19.36 -2.60
CA PRO A 197 -15.61 -19.77 -2.10
C PRO A 197 -15.57 -19.76 -0.57
N PRO A 198 -14.82 -20.67 0.06
CA PRO A 198 -14.64 -20.65 1.51
C PRO A 198 -13.97 -19.34 1.94
N LEU A 199 -14.34 -18.87 3.13
CA LEU A 199 -13.64 -17.74 3.74
C LEU A 199 -12.16 -18.09 3.97
N PRO A 200 -11.24 -17.16 3.66
CA PRO A 200 -9.83 -17.33 4.01
C PRO A 200 -9.63 -17.57 5.53
N PRO A 201 -8.58 -18.31 5.92
CA PRO A 201 -8.19 -18.46 7.32
C PRO A 201 -8.02 -17.11 8.02
N VAL A 202 -8.27 -17.04 9.34
CA VAL A 202 -8.18 -15.80 10.13
C VAL A 202 -6.88 -15.02 9.90
N SER A 203 -5.75 -15.72 9.76
CA SER A 203 -4.43 -15.10 9.50
C SER A 203 -4.40 -14.30 8.20
N GLU A 204 -5.08 -14.76 7.15
CA GLU A 204 -5.15 -14.12 5.84
C GLU A 204 -6.21 -13.02 5.77
N ARG A 205 -7.09 -12.94 6.78
CA ARG A 205 -8.11 -11.89 6.92
C ARG A 205 -7.63 -10.68 7.71
N LYS A 206 -6.46 -10.76 8.33
CA LYS A 206 -5.89 -9.62 9.05
C LYS A 206 -5.48 -8.52 8.05
N PRO A 207 -5.78 -7.24 8.34
CA PRO A 207 -5.19 -6.15 7.59
C PRO A 207 -3.66 -6.25 7.67
N ALA A 208 -2.97 -5.99 6.56
CA ALA A 208 -1.51 -5.86 6.56
C ALA A 208 -1.06 -4.79 7.58
N PRO A 209 0.11 -4.92 8.21
CA PRO A 209 0.66 -3.90 9.11
C PRO A 209 0.87 -2.53 8.42
N ASP A 210 0.71 -1.45 9.18
CA ASP A 210 0.98 -0.07 8.72
C ASP A 210 2.45 0.33 8.91
N ASP A 211 3.23 -0.46 9.63
CA ASP A 211 4.63 -0.21 9.98
C ASP A 211 5.62 -1.11 9.24
N ASN A 212 5.15 -2.06 8.42
CA ASN A 212 5.98 -2.90 7.57
C ASN A 212 5.62 -2.71 6.07
N PRO A 213 6.38 -1.88 5.33
CA PRO A 213 6.19 -1.66 3.90
C PRO A 213 6.67 -2.81 3.01
N LEU A 214 7.36 -3.82 3.57
CA LEU A 214 7.81 -5.01 2.86
C LEU A 214 6.86 -6.20 3.01
N TRP A 215 5.74 -6.03 3.72
CA TRP A 215 4.78 -7.10 3.96
C TRP A 215 4.36 -7.79 2.63
N PRO A 216 4.24 -9.12 2.59
CA PRO A 216 4.28 -10.07 3.72
C PRO A 216 5.68 -10.47 4.18
N PHE A 217 6.74 -9.90 3.60
CA PHE A 217 8.11 -10.12 4.02
C PHE A 217 8.49 -9.19 5.17
N GLU A 218 9.57 -9.54 5.86
CA GLU A 218 10.16 -8.70 6.89
C GLU A 218 11.44 -8.03 6.35
N GLU A 219 11.73 -6.83 6.84
CA GLU A 219 13.01 -6.18 6.53
C GLU A 219 14.14 -6.94 7.21
N VAL A 220 15.09 -7.42 6.40
CA VAL A 220 16.31 -8.04 6.91
C VAL A 220 17.38 -6.97 7.00
N LEU A 221 17.57 -6.44 8.20
CA LEU A 221 18.68 -5.53 8.50
C LEU A 221 19.96 -6.33 8.76
N PRO A 222 21.13 -5.82 8.34
CA PRO A 222 22.40 -6.51 8.54
C PRO A 222 22.73 -6.62 10.03
N ALA A 223 23.21 -7.80 10.44
CA ALA A 223 23.65 -8.01 11.81
C ALA A 223 24.95 -7.24 12.10
N THR A 224 25.14 -6.77 13.33
CA THR A 224 26.38 -6.07 13.72
C THR A 224 27.65 -6.87 13.40
N SER A 225 27.64 -8.18 13.58
CA SER A 225 28.77 -9.05 13.25
C SER A 225 29.06 -9.13 11.74
N GLU A 226 28.03 -9.01 10.90
CA GLU A 226 28.18 -8.98 9.43
C GLU A 226 28.77 -7.64 8.97
N LEU A 227 28.32 -6.54 9.57
CA LEU A 227 28.88 -5.22 9.32
C LEU A 227 30.36 -5.16 9.72
N GLN A 228 30.69 -5.70 10.89
CA GLN A 228 32.07 -5.76 11.39
C GLN A 228 32.98 -6.65 10.53
N SER A 229 32.49 -7.78 10.01
CA SER A 229 33.29 -8.64 9.12
C SER A 229 33.61 -7.98 7.78
N ARG A 230 32.80 -7.01 7.37
CA ARG A 230 33.01 -6.15 6.20
C ARG A 230 33.75 -4.84 6.52
N SER A 231 34.24 -4.67 7.76
CA SER A 231 34.88 -3.45 8.24
C SER A 231 34.00 -2.19 8.16
N VAL A 232 32.67 -2.33 8.13
CA VAL A 232 31.76 -1.19 8.16
C VAL A 232 31.90 -0.50 9.52
N ARG A 233 32.04 0.82 9.52
CA ARG A 233 32.14 1.70 10.70
C ARG A 233 30.92 2.58 10.90
N PHE A 234 30.19 2.86 9.81
CA PHE A 234 28.95 3.62 9.82
C PHE A 234 28.03 3.08 8.72
N LEU A 235 26.74 2.90 9.03
CA LEU A 235 25.70 2.57 8.08
C LEU A 235 24.43 3.37 8.39
N MET A 236 23.92 4.04 7.39
CA MET A 236 22.69 4.81 7.42
C MET A 236 21.83 4.44 6.20
N HIS A 237 20.61 4.01 6.47
CA HIS A 237 19.55 3.82 5.49
C HIS A 237 18.74 5.11 5.42
N CYS A 238 19.10 6.00 4.50
CA CYS A 238 18.63 7.38 4.46
C CYS A 238 17.10 7.47 4.34
N GLY A 239 16.45 8.23 5.21
CA GLY A 239 14.99 8.39 5.26
C GLY A 239 14.22 7.19 5.83
N ARG A 240 14.89 6.12 6.25
CA ARG A 240 14.22 4.92 6.77
C ARG A 240 13.33 5.27 7.97
N PRO A 241 12.05 4.88 7.97
CA PRO A 241 11.17 5.07 9.12
C PRO A 241 11.74 4.44 10.40
N GLN A 242 11.29 4.94 11.55
CA GLN A 242 11.74 4.56 12.91
C GLN A 242 13.22 4.82 13.24
N LYS A 243 14.17 4.34 12.41
CA LYS A 243 15.62 4.48 12.63
C LYS A 243 16.37 4.49 11.30
N GLU A 244 17.09 5.59 11.06
CA GLU A 244 17.85 5.84 9.83
C GLU A 244 19.32 5.41 9.96
N VAL A 245 20.00 5.78 11.05
CA VAL A 245 21.36 5.33 11.33
C VAL A 245 21.28 3.95 11.98
N LEU A 246 21.67 2.92 11.25
CA LEU A 246 21.56 1.52 11.68
C LEU A 246 22.77 1.07 12.49
N TYR A 247 23.96 1.55 12.12
CA TYR A 247 25.22 1.20 12.78
C TYR A 247 26.18 2.40 12.79
N ALA A 248 26.86 2.60 13.91
CA ALA A 248 27.91 3.61 14.05
C ALA A 248 28.87 3.18 15.16
N GLU A 249 30.15 3.08 14.84
CA GLU A 249 31.21 2.86 15.84
C GLU A 249 31.53 4.15 16.61
N PRO A 250 32.20 4.06 17.78
CA PRO A 250 32.63 5.23 18.51
C PRO A 250 33.40 6.22 17.63
N GLY A 251 32.98 7.49 17.63
CA GLY A 251 33.55 8.55 16.80
C GLY A 251 32.89 8.71 15.43
N TYR A 252 31.99 7.81 15.03
CA TYR A 252 31.16 7.97 13.85
C TYR A 252 29.74 8.39 14.25
N SER A 253 29.18 9.39 13.59
CA SER A 253 27.76 9.74 13.78
C SER A 253 27.25 10.63 12.66
N LEU A 254 25.94 10.60 12.43
CA LEU A 254 25.27 11.61 11.64
C LEU A 254 25.21 12.92 12.43
N THR A 255 25.81 14.00 11.91
CA THR A 255 25.81 15.30 12.58
C THR A 255 24.79 16.28 12.03
N GLU A 256 24.52 16.23 10.73
CA GLU A 256 23.65 17.21 10.07
C GLU A 256 22.99 16.60 8.84
N VAL A 257 21.73 16.97 8.60
CA VAL A 257 21.01 16.65 7.35
C VAL A 257 20.19 17.88 6.95
N ASP A 258 20.47 18.40 5.76
CA ASP A 258 19.63 19.40 5.08
C ASP A 258 18.76 18.70 4.02
N GLY A 259 17.63 18.17 4.46
CA GLY A 259 16.68 17.44 3.63
C GLY A 259 15.56 16.79 4.43
N TYR A 260 14.53 16.33 3.74
CA TYR A 260 13.39 15.61 4.32
C TYR A 260 13.49 14.10 4.07
N SER A 261 12.85 13.31 4.92
CA SER A 261 12.68 11.88 4.70
C SER A 261 11.53 11.62 3.73
N TYR A 262 11.69 10.63 2.87
CA TYR A 262 10.64 10.11 2.00
C TYR A 262 10.67 8.57 2.06
N ASP A 263 9.52 7.94 2.26
CA ASP A 263 9.36 6.48 2.45
C ASP A 263 8.23 5.88 1.56
N GLY A 264 7.93 6.55 0.45
CA GLY A 264 6.81 6.21 -0.44
C GLY A 264 7.17 5.31 -1.64
N TRP A 265 8.45 4.97 -1.83
CA TRP A 265 8.89 4.16 -2.97
C TRP A 265 8.48 2.69 -2.84
N PRO A 266 8.36 1.96 -3.95
CA PRO A 266 8.20 0.52 -3.89
C PRO A 266 9.46 -0.17 -3.33
N PRO A 267 9.31 -1.27 -2.60
CA PRO A 267 10.42 -2.13 -2.19
C PRO A 267 11.30 -2.61 -3.37
N PRO A 268 12.57 -2.98 -3.14
CA PRO A 268 13.20 -3.23 -1.83
C PRO A 268 13.74 -1.99 -1.12
N VAL A 269 14.04 -0.90 -1.85
CA VAL A 269 14.48 0.37 -1.26
C VAL A 269 13.33 1.37 -1.33
N TYR A 270 12.54 1.38 -0.26
CA TYR A 270 11.30 2.16 -0.19
C TYR A 270 11.48 3.58 0.35
N HIS A 271 12.71 3.96 0.73
CA HIS A 271 12.98 5.22 1.41
C HIS A 271 14.25 5.94 0.90
N CYS A 272 14.30 7.25 1.09
CA CYS A 272 15.47 8.10 0.86
C CYS A 272 15.44 9.37 1.73
N ARG A 273 16.59 10.04 1.87
CA ARG A 273 16.60 11.48 2.14
C ARG A 273 16.49 12.22 0.83
N ALA A 274 15.73 13.30 0.82
CA ALA A 274 15.52 14.12 -0.36
C ALA A 274 15.61 15.63 -0.06
N ASN A 275 15.92 16.42 -1.07
CA ASN A 275 15.86 17.89 -1.02
C ASN A 275 15.43 18.43 -2.39
N ALA A 276 14.68 19.52 -2.42
CA ALA A 276 14.18 20.10 -3.68
C ALA A 276 15.31 20.45 -4.67
N ARG A 277 16.51 20.80 -4.20
CA ARG A 277 17.63 21.13 -5.07
C ARG A 277 18.94 20.51 -4.63
N THR A 278 19.37 20.78 -3.39
CA THR A 278 20.67 20.33 -2.88
C THR A 278 20.47 19.69 -1.53
N LEU A 279 20.67 18.38 -1.49
CA LEU A 279 20.67 17.59 -0.25
C LEU A 279 22.07 17.60 0.34
N ARG A 280 22.19 17.92 1.64
CA ARG A 280 23.45 17.81 2.37
C ARG A 280 23.33 16.84 3.54
N ILE A 281 24.34 16.01 3.71
CA ILE A 281 24.46 15.06 4.82
C ILE A 281 25.89 15.19 5.35
N ALA A 282 26.04 15.51 6.63
CA ALA A 282 27.35 15.57 7.27
C ALA A 282 27.53 14.46 8.30
N LEU A 283 28.68 13.78 8.20
CA LEU A 283 29.10 12.73 9.12
C LEU A 283 30.23 13.25 9.99
N ALA A 284 30.17 13.00 11.30
CA ALA A 284 31.37 12.96 12.12
C ALA A 284 32.08 11.63 11.87
N VAL A 285 33.40 11.71 11.74
CA VAL A 285 34.31 10.57 11.65
C VAL A 285 35.49 10.82 12.59
N PRO A 286 36.21 9.79 13.06
CA PRO A 286 37.47 9.99 13.78
C PRO A 286 38.45 10.80 12.92
N ALA A 287 39.15 11.76 13.52
CA ALA A 287 40.14 12.57 12.82
C ALA A 287 41.28 11.69 12.28
N ASN A 288 41.73 11.99 11.07
CA ASN A 288 42.83 11.28 10.38
C ASN A 288 42.54 9.79 10.12
N VAL A 289 41.28 9.44 9.85
CA VAL A 289 40.90 8.08 9.44
C VAL A 289 40.96 7.91 7.93
N SER A 290 41.37 6.72 7.47
CA SER A 290 41.27 6.35 6.05
C SER A 290 40.27 5.21 5.87
N GLY A 291 39.66 5.16 4.69
CA GLY A 291 38.62 4.18 4.39
C GLY A 291 37.93 4.44 3.06
N MET A 292 36.73 3.90 2.92
CA MET A 292 35.88 4.07 1.75
C MET A 292 34.51 4.59 2.20
N LEU A 293 34.14 5.78 1.75
CA LEU A 293 32.77 6.27 1.84
C LEU A 293 31.99 5.72 0.65
N ARG A 294 30.89 5.01 0.90
CA ARG A 294 30.02 4.42 -0.12
C ARG A 294 28.64 5.06 -0.04
N LEU A 295 28.12 5.47 -1.19
CA LEU A 295 26.79 6.08 -1.31
C LEU A 295 25.95 5.23 -2.25
N PHE A 296 24.76 4.84 -1.82
CA PHE A 296 23.77 4.20 -2.70
C PHE A 296 22.69 5.21 -3.10
N MET A 297 22.49 5.36 -4.41
CA MET A 297 21.47 6.21 -5.01
C MET A 297 20.53 5.34 -5.84
N ILE A 298 19.22 5.55 -5.76
CA ILE A 298 18.22 4.92 -6.63
C ILE A 298 17.12 5.94 -6.99
N ASP A 299 16.57 5.81 -8.20
CA ASP A 299 15.47 6.64 -8.73
C ASP A 299 14.32 5.73 -9.22
N PRO A 300 13.60 5.04 -8.32
CA PRO A 300 12.64 4.01 -8.74
C PRO A 300 11.29 4.59 -9.18
N ASP A 301 11.06 5.89 -9.00
CA ASP A 301 9.81 6.59 -9.34
C ASP A 301 9.92 7.46 -10.60
N HIS A 302 11.11 7.61 -11.18
CA HIS A 302 11.38 8.48 -12.32
C HIS A 302 10.83 9.91 -12.12
N PHE A 303 10.84 10.43 -10.89
CA PHE A 303 10.19 11.70 -10.57
C PHE A 303 10.68 12.84 -11.47
N GLY A 304 9.74 13.57 -12.07
CA GLY A 304 10.05 14.63 -13.04
C GLY A 304 10.76 14.14 -14.31
N GLY A 305 10.51 12.90 -14.76
CA GLY A 305 11.23 12.29 -15.89
C GLY A 305 12.66 11.87 -15.52
N GLY A 306 12.87 11.51 -14.26
CA GLY A 306 14.15 11.08 -13.70
C GLY A 306 15.04 12.21 -13.15
N ARG A 307 16.09 11.81 -12.46
CA ARG A 307 17.04 12.70 -11.75
C ARG A 307 18.39 12.75 -12.45
N ASN A 308 19.07 13.89 -12.34
CA ASN A 308 20.45 14.07 -12.81
C ASN A 308 21.27 14.74 -11.69
N GLN A 309 21.98 13.94 -10.90
CA GLN A 309 22.53 14.34 -9.62
C GLN A 309 24.04 14.48 -9.64
N LYS A 310 24.55 15.65 -9.32
CA LYS A 310 25.97 15.89 -9.10
C LYS A 310 26.32 15.65 -7.63
N VAL A 311 27.24 14.73 -7.40
CA VAL A 311 27.70 14.32 -6.07
C VAL A 311 29.04 14.97 -5.75
N ARG A 312 29.13 15.55 -4.55
CA ARG A 312 30.35 16.14 -4.00
C ARG A 312 30.60 15.63 -2.58
N VAL A 313 31.87 15.48 -2.21
CA VAL A 313 32.30 15.23 -0.83
C VAL A 313 33.30 16.32 -0.46
N ASP A 314 33.00 17.08 0.59
CA ASP A 314 33.78 18.27 1.02
C ASP A 314 34.09 19.23 -0.13
N GLY A 315 33.08 19.46 -0.98
CA GLY A 315 33.16 20.33 -2.16
C GLY A 315 33.86 19.73 -3.38
N LYS A 316 34.57 18.60 -3.25
CA LYS A 316 35.20 17.89 -4.36
C LYS A 316 34.15 17.14 -5.18
N GLU A 317 34.10 17.41 -6.49
CA GLU A 317 33.21 16.70 -7.41
C GLU A 317 33.66 15.25 -7.58
N ILE A 318 32.73 14.32 -7.38
CA ILE A 318 32.97 12.88 -7.46
C ILE A 318 32.43 12.33 -8.77
N GLU A 319 31.12 12.48 -8.98
CA GLU A 319 30.44 11.94 -10.15
C GLU A 319 29.13 12.70 -10.39
N THR A 320 28.65 12.70 -11.64
CA THR A 320 27.28 13.10 -11.98
C THR A 320 26.51 11.86 -12.44
N LEU A 321 25.37 11.59 -11.80
CA LEU A 321 24.54 10.41 -12.01
C LEU A 321 23.25 10.73 -12.74
N SER A 322 22.97 10.01 -13.82
CA SER A 322 21.66 9.95 -14.49
C SER A 322 21.26 8.48 -14.68
N GLU A 323 19.97 8.23 -14.91
CA GLU A 323 19.44 6.89 -15.25
C GLU A 323 19.75 5.78 -14.21
N PHE A 324 19.85 6.16 -12.92
CA PHE A 324 20.14 5.23 -11.82
C PHE A 324 18.86 4.58 -11.25
N TYR A 325 17.95 4.16 -12.14
CA TYR A 325 16.63 3.62 -11.80
C TYR A 325 16.71 2.28 -11.05
N GLU A 326 17.68 1.44 -11.40
CA GLU A 326 17.98 0.17 -10.71
C GLU A 326 18.90 0.35 -9.49
N GLY A 327 19.35 1.58 -9.27
CA GLY A 327 20.25 1.94 -8.20
C GLY A 327 21.73 1.80 -8.57
N LYS A 328 22.56 2.60 -7.92
CA LYS A 328 24.01 2.64 -8.15
C LYS A 328 24.76 2.96 -6.87
N TRP A 329 25.82 2.19 -6.63
CA TRP A 329 26.83 2.49 -5.63
C TRP A 329 27.88 3.44 -6.20
N ILE A 330 28.24 4.45 -5.43
CA ILE A 330 29.43 5.28 -5.63
C ILE A 330 30.40 4.97 -4.49
N GLU A 331 31.65 4.71 -4.82
CA GLU A 331 32.71 4.43 -3.85
C GLU A 331 33.75 5.55 -3.90
N ILE A 332 33.96 6.22 -2.76
CA ILE A 332 34.84 7.37 -2.61
C ILE A 332 35.93 7.03 -1.60
N PRO A 333 37.19 6.83 -2.04
CA PRO A 333 38.31 6.64 -1.12
C PRO A 333 38.50 7.90 -0.27
N ILE A 334 38.58 7.72 1.05
CA ILE A 334 38.84 8.79 2.00
C ILE A 334 40.25 8.61 2.56
N THR A 335 41.06 9.65 2.42
CA THR A 335 42.41 9.71 2.98
C THR A 335 42.40 10.35 4.37
N GLU A 336 43.44 10.10 5.17
CA GLU A 336 43.60 10.72 6.50
C GLU A 336 43.61 12.26 6.43
N LYS A 337 44.09 12.82 5.31
CA LYS A 337 44.08 14.27 5.08
C LYS A 337 42.66 14.81 4.88
N GLU A 338 41.82 14.06 4.16
CA GLU A 338 40.42 14.45 3.88
C GLU A 338 39.57 14.35 5.15
N SER A 339 39.88 13.45 6.07
CA SER A 339 39.17 13.32 7.36
C SER A 339 39.87 14.02 8.55
N ALA A 340 40.85 14.89 8.29
CA ALA A 340 41.72 15.44 9.33
C ALA A 340 40.96 16.29 10.38
N ASP A 341 39.86 16.93 9.98
CA ASP A 341 38.99 17.73 10.86
C ASP A 341 37.89 16.90 11.54
N GLY A 342 37.81 15.60 11.25
CA GLY A 342 36.83 14.68 11.81
C GLY A 342 35.41 14.85 11.24
N ARG A 343 35.25 15.47 10.07
CA ARG A 343 33.96 15.64 9.40
C ARG A 343 34.07 15.27 7.92
N LEU A 344 32.99 14.73 7.37
CA LEU A 344 32.80 14.57 5.92
C LEU A 344 31.43 15.12 5.55
N GLU A 345 31.38 16.08 4.63
CA GLU A 345 30.15 16.64 4.09
C GLU A 345 29.84 16.06 2.70
N ILE A 346 28.73 15.35 2.59
CA ILE A 346 28.17 14.88 1.33
C ILE A 346 27.17 15.91 0.84
N SER A 347 27.35 16.41 -0.39
CA SER A 347 26.41 17.30 -1.06
C SER A 347 25.97 16.69 -2.38
N VAL A 348 24.66 16.51 -2.56
CA VAL A 348 24.04 16.01 -3.78
C VAL A 348 23.12 17.07 -4.35
N GLU A 349 23.47 17.60 -5.52
CA GLU A 349 22.70 18.61 -6.23
C GLU A 349 22.00 17.97 -7.42
N ASN A 350 20.67 18.05 -7.49
CA ASN A 350 19.98 17.69 -8.71
C ASN A 350 20.09 18.85 -9.71
N LEU A 351 20.67 18.58 -10.87
CA LEU A 351 20.90 19.57 -11.92
C LEU A 351 19.60 19.92 -12.64
N LYS A 352 18.65 18.99 -12.69
CA LYS A 352 17.29 19.20 -13.21
C LYS A 352 16.45 20.08 -12.26
N THR A 353 15.52 20.85 -12.80
CA THR A 353 14.68 21.80 -12.04
C THR A 353 13.27 21.28 -11.74
N ASP A 354 12.87 20.22 -12.43
CA ASP A 354 11.57 19.55 -12.36
C ASP A 354 11.58 18.31 -11.45
N SER A 355 12.72 18.00 -10.83
CA SER A 355 12.86 16.87 -9.88
C SER A 355 13.73 17.25 -8.67
N ASN A 356 13.87 16.33 -7.70
CA ASN A 356 14.58 16.53 -6.44
C ASN A 356 15.92 15.77 -6.38
N ALA A 357 16.78 16.13 -5.42
CA ALA A 357 17.98 15.37 -5.07
C ALA A 357 17.64 14.31 -4.01
N VAL A 358 18.28 13.13 -4.08
CA VAL A 358 18.03 11.96 -3.24
C VAL A 358 19.33 11.21 -2.90
N VAL A 359 19.40 10.67 -1.67
CA VAL A 359 20.38 9.66 -1.22
C VAL A 359 19.64 8.55 -0.47
N SER A 360 19.95 7.28 -0.75
CA SER A 360 19.24 6.13 -0.16
C SER A 360 20.05 5.37 0.88
N GLN A 361 21.37 5.25 0.72
CA GLN A 361 22.23 4.72 1.78
C GLN A 361 23.57 5.44 1.83
N VAL A 362 24.13 5.52 3.04
CA VAL A 362 25.46 6.03 3.32
C VAL A 362 26.19 5.02 4.19
N GLU A 363 27.34 4.56 3.74
CA GLU A 363 28.16 3.56 4.42
C GLU A 363 29.62 4.04 4.48
N PHE A 364 30.29 3.90 5.62
CA PHE A 364 31.74 4.10 5.72
C PHE A 364 32.41 2.77 6.06
N ILE A 365 33.33 2.33 5.21
CA ILE A 365 34.13 1.11 5.41
C ILE A 365 35.53 1.52 5.85
N GLY A 366 35.96 1.04 7.01
CA GLY A 366 37.31 1.24 7.52
C GLY A 366 38.33 0.41 6.73
N LYS A 367 39.57 0.92 6.66
CA LYS A 367 40.70 0.22 6.06
C LYS A 367 41.28 -0.85 6.98
#